data_AF-A0A1B7W4R0-F1
#
_entry.id   AF-A0A1B7W4R0-F1
#
_cell.length_a   1.000
_cell.length_b   1.000
_cell.length_c   1.000
_cell.angle_alpha   90.00
_cell.angle_beta   90.00
_cell.angle_gamma   90.00
#
_symmetry.space_group_name_H-M   'P 1'
#
loop_
_entity.id
_entity.type
_entity.pdbx_description
1 polymer ?
#
loop_
_entity_poly.entity_id
_entity_poly.type
_entity_poly.pdbx_seq_one_letter_code
_entity_poly.pdbx_strand_id
1 'polypeptide(L)' 'MSDLSIIQKTYDLIKWYVPIINRLPKNHKFLLGDRITTGLYDILDGLLTARYS' A
#
# COMPACT_ATOMS: atom_id res chain seq x y z
N MET A 1 -16.19 -8.61 -14.02
CA MET A 1 -16.47 -7.47 -13.10
C MET A 1 -15.94 -7.71 -11.68
N SER A 2 -15.13 -8.76 -11.44
CA SER A 2 -14.66 -9.13 -10.09
C SER A 2 -13.28 -8.56 -9.78
N ASP A 3 -12.52 -8.21 -10.82
CA ASP A 3 -11.09 -8.01 -10.68
C ASP A 3 -10.64 -6.56 -10.43
N LEU A 4 -11.50 -5.59 -10.74
CA LEU A 4 -11.30 -4.22 -10.23
C LEU A 4 -11.29 -4.21 -8.69
N SER A 5 -11.95 -5.18 -8.06
CA SER A 5 -12.09 -5.23 -6.60
C SER A 5 -10.78 -5.47 -5.88
N ILE A 6 -9.84 -6.25 -6.45
CA ILE A 6 -8.56 -6.56 -5.78
C ILE A 6 -7.67 -5.32 -5.77
N ILE A 7 -7.52 -4.66 -6.92
CA ILE A 7 -6.74 -3.42 -7.04
C ILE A 7 -7.38 -2.31 -6.21
N GLN A 8 -8.70 -2.16 -6.24
CA GLN A 8 -9.41 -1.20 -5.39
C GLN A 8 -9.23 -1.50 -3.90
N LYS A 9 -9.31 -2.76 -3.47
CA LYS A 9 -9.11 -3.14 -2.06
C LYS A 9 -7.68 -2.84 -1.60
N THR A 10 -6.68 -3.13 -2.42
CA THR A 10 -5.28 -2.80 -2.10
C THR A 10 -5.07 -1.28 -2.08
N TYR A 11 -5.69 -0.55 -3.01
CA TYR A 11 -5.63 0.92 -3.05
C TYR A 11 -6.33 1.56 -1.85
N ASP A 12 -7.51 1.07 -1.44
CA ASP A 12 -8.19 1.50 -0.22
C ASP A 12 -7.36 1.20 1.02
N LEU A 13 -6.65 0.07 1.05
CA LEU A 13 -5.77 -0.29 2.15
C LEU A 13 -4.57 0.67 2.25
N ILE A 14 -3.95 1.05 1.11
CA ILE A 14 -2.91 2.09 1.08
C ILE A 14 -3.48 3.43 1.57
N LYS A 15 -4.66 3.81 1.08
CA LYS A 15 -5.33 5.07 1.47
C LYS A 15 -5.67 5.11 2.96
N TRP A 16 -6.05 3.98 3.55
CA TRP A 16 -6.26 3.81 4.98
C TRP A 16 -4.95 3.82 5.78
N TYR A 17 -3.84 3.42 5.15
CA TYR A 17 -2.52 3.39 5.77
C TYR A 17 -1.89 4.79 5.90
N VAL A 18 -2.15 5.70 4.96
CA VAL A 18 -1.67 7.09 4.98
C VAL A 18 -1.90 7.82 6.32
N PRO A 19 -3.11 7.87 6.92
CA PRO A 19 -3.32 8.53 8.21
C PRO A 19 -2.62 7.85 9.39
N ILE A 20 -2.36 6.54 9.32
CA ILE A 20 -1.63 5.79 10.35
C ILE A 20 -0.16 6.16 10.32
N ILE A 21 0.46 6.19 9.13
CA ILE A 21 1.81 6.74 8.96
C ILE A 21 1.81 8.18 9.44
N ASN A 22 0.80 8.98 9.07
CA ASN A 22 0.77 10.40 9.41
C ASN A 22 0.63 10.68 10.93
N ARG A 23 0.14 9.70 11.71
CA ARG A 23 0.06 9.75 13.18
C ARG A 23 1.34 9.35 13.92
N LEU A 24 2.31 8.71 13.26
CA LEU A 24 3.56 8.29 13.90
C LEU A 24 4.53 9.48 14.11
N PRO A 25 5.31 9.50 15.22
CA PRO A 25 6.31 10.53 15.48
C PRO A 25 7.45 10.47 14.44
N LYS A 26 7.91 11.64 13.98
CA LYS A 26 8.82 11.84 12.83
C LYS A 26 10.02 10.86 12.75
N ASN A 27 10.59 10.45 13.89
CA ASN A 27 11.72 9.51 13.93
C ASN A 27 11.39 8.07 13.54
N HIS A 28 10.17 7.58 13.83
CA HIS A 28 9.71 6.26 13.36
C HIS A 28 8.98 6.36 12.00
N LYS A 29 8.42 7.54 11.71
CA LYS A 29 7.65 7.85 10.50
C LYS A 29 8.44 7.65 9.22
N PHE A 30 9.73 8.01 9.21
CA PHE A 30 10.57 7.90 8.03
C PHE A 30 10.99 6.45 7.77
N LEU A 31 11.61 5.78 8.74
CA LEU A 31 12.25 4.49 8.48
C LEU A 31 11.25 3.33 8.38
N LEU A 32 10.21 3.32 9.22
CA LEU A 32 9.15 2.30 9.15
C LEU A 32 8.07 2.68 8.14
N GLY A 33 7.69 3.96 8.06
CA GLY A 33 6.70 4.40 7.09
C GLY A 33 7.16 4.16 5.65
N ASP A 34 8.42 4.47 5.34
CA ASP A 34 9.01 4.20 4.03
C ASP A 34 9.04 2.69 3.73
N ARG A 35 9.60 1.87 4.62
CA ARG A 35 9.62 0.40 4.47
C ARG A 35 8.24 -0.22 4.26
N ILE A 36 7.25 0.21 5.03
CA ILE A 36 5.90 -0.37 4.94
C ILE A 36 5.19 0.13 3.68
N THR A 37 5.40 1.38 3.28
CA THR A 37 4.89 1.93 2.02
C THR A 37 5.51 1.19 0.83
N THR A 38 6.83 1.00 0.80
CA THR A 38 7.52 0.23 -0.23
C THR A 38 7.00 -1.21 -0.32
N GLY A 39 6.83 -1.91 0.81
CA GLY A 39 6.27 -3.27 0.81
C GLY A 39 4.81 -3.34 0.35
N LEU A 40 3.99 -2.35 0.72
CA LEU A 40 2.60 -2.24 0.23
C LEU A 40 2.54 -1.99 -1.28
N TYR A 41 3.41 -1.13 -1.80
CA TYR A 41 3.53 -0.88 -3.23
C TYR A 41 4.06 -2.10 -3.98
N ASP A 42 5.01 -2.85 -3.42
CA ASP A 42 5.54 -4.07 -4.02
C ASP A 42 4.45 -5.15 -4.17
N ILE A 43 3.61 -5.31 -3.15
CA ILE A 43 2.44 -6.20 -3.21
C ILE A 43 1.42 -5.73 -4.25
N LEU A 44 1.16 -4.41 -4.32
CA LEU A 44 0.27 -3.83 -5.32
C LEU A 44 0.81 -4.08 -6.75
N ASP A 45 2.10 -3.87 -6.95
CA ASP A 45 2.78 -4.03 -8.23
C ASP A 45 2.85 -5.50 -8.66
N GLY A 46 3.10 -6.42 -7.72
CA GLY A 46 3.02 -7.86 -7.96
C GLY A 46 1.60 -8.33 -8.30
N LEU A 47 0.57 -7.79 -7.63
CA LEU A 47 -0.83 -8.04 -7.96
C LEU A 47 -1.21 -7.48 -9.33
N LEU A 48 -0.69 -6.30 -9.69
CA LEU A 48 -0.86 -5.69 -11.01
C LEU A 48 -0.19 -6.52 -12.10
N THR A 49 1.05 -6.93 -11.88
CA THR A 49 1.84 -7.75 -12.81
C THR A 49 1.18 -9.11 -13.03
N ALA A 50 0.75 -9.79 -11.95
CA ALA A 50 0.04 -11.07 -12.04
C ALA A 50 -1.34 -10.95 -12.71
N ARG A 51 -1.92 -9.74 -12.75
CA ARG A 51 -3.22 -9.47 -13.39
C ARG A 51 -3.12 -9.06 -14.85
N TYR A 52 -2.04 -8.38 -15.23
CA TYR A 52 -1.79 -7.93 -16.60
C TYR A 52 -0.94 -8.92 -17.42
N SER A 53 -0.37 -9.94 -16.78
CA SER A 53 0.30 -11.08 -17.43
C SER A 53 -0.67 -12.19 -17.84
#